data_AF-V7B0L9-F1
#
_entry.id   AF-V7B0L9-F1
#
_cell.length_a   1.000
_cell.length_b   1.000
_cell.length_c   1.000
_cell.angle_alpha   90.00
_cell.angle_beta   90.00
_cell.angle_gamma   90.00
#
_symmetry.space_group_name_H-M   'P 1'
#
loop_
_entity.id
_entity.type
_entity.pdbx_description
1 polymer ?
#
loop_
_entity_poly.entity_id
_entity_poly.type
_entity_poly.pdbx_seq_one_letter_code
_entity_poly.pdbx_strand_id
1 'polypeptide(L)'
;MTKLQNSVLIVLALFALFSQTYGEELKYCSKDMVFDGKCPLGTSRFTCLEEFLDRFEASAMPTRCRCQDLPSHKRKCTCDIVCGV
;
A
#
# COMPACT_ATOMS: atom_id res chain seq x y z
N MET A 1 16.18 -37.11 25.49
CA MET A 1 15.27 -35.93 25.47
C MET A 1 15.93 -34.64 24.98
N THR A 2 17.26 -34.56 24.83
CA THR A 2 17.99 -33.34 24.41
C THR A 2 17.81 -32.96 22.93
N LYS A 3 17.69 -33.95 22.03
CA LYS A 3 17.63 -33.70 20.58
C LYS A 3 16.38 -32.94 20.15
N LEU A 4 15.21 -33.30 20.70
CA LEU A 4 13.93 -32.63 20.41
C LEU A 4 13.90 -31.20 20.95
N GLN A 5 14.44 -31.02 22.17
CA GLN A 5 14.51 -29.72 22.83
C GLN A 5 15.38 -28.73 22.06
N ASN A 6 16.52 -29.20 21.53
CA ASN A 6 17.42 -28.36 20.74
C ASN A 6 16.79 -27.96 19.39
N SER A 7 16.07 -28.88 18.73
CA SER A 7 15.35 -28.58 17.50
C SER A 7 14.28 -27.51 17.70
N VAL A 8 13.51 -27.61 18.79
CA VAL A 8 12.45 -26.63 19.11
C VAL A 8 13.04 -25.25 19.38
N LEU A 9 14.16 -25.16 20.10
CA LEU A 9 14.86 -23.89 20.36
C LEU A 9 15.35 -23.23 19.06
N ILE A 10 15.89 -24.02 18.12
CA ILE A 10 16.35 -23.51 16.82
C ILE A 10 15.17 -22.95 16.02
N VAL A 11 14.03 -23.66 15.97
CA VAL A 11 12.83 -23.19 15.24
C VAL A 11 12.28 -21.90 15.86
N LEU A 12 12.22 -21.82 17.19
CA LEU A 12 11.78 -20.59 17.88
C LEU A 12 12.73 -19.41 17.63
N ALA A 13 14.04 -19.64 17.68
CA ALA A 13 15.04 -18.62 17.41
C ALA A 13 14.93 -18.10 15.97
N LEU A 14 14.76 -19.00 15.00
CA LEU A 14 14.51 -18.63 13.61
C LEU A 14 13.24 -17.81 13.47
N PHE A 15 12.12 -18.25 14.07
CA PHE A 15 10.84 -17.53 13.99
C PHE A 15 10.94 -16.11 14.58
N ALA A 16 11.65 -15.94 15.69
CA ALA A 16 11.87 -14.64 16.31
C ALA A 16 12.73 -13.72 15.44
N LEU A 17 13.76 -14.25 14.77
CA LEU A 17 14.58 -13.51 13.82
C LEU A 17 13.76 -13.09 12.59
N PHE A 18 12.98 -14.01 12.02
CA PHE A 18 12.11 -13.72 10.86
C PHE A 18 11.06 -12.66 11.19
N SER A 19 10.46 -12.72 12.37
CA SER A 19 9.49 -11.71 12.81
C SER A 19 10.12 -10.32 12.98
N GLN A 20 11.39 -10.23 13.34
CA GLN A 20 12.10 -8.95 13.45
C GLN A 20 12.52 -8.40 12.09
N THR A 21 12.86 -9.26 11.13
CA THR A 21 13.30 -8.83 9.79
C THR A 21 12.15 -8.55 8.83
N TYR A 22 10.98 -9.16 9.04
CA TYR A 22 9.82 -9.04 8.14
C TYR A 22 8.57 -8.48 8.84
N GLY A 23 8.64 -8.17 10.14
CA GLY A 23 7.53 -7.62 10.90
C GLY A 23 7.39 -6.10 10.85
N GLU A 24 8.14 -5.41 9.99
CA GLU A 24 8.02 -3.96 9.84
C GLU A 24 6.62 -3.59 9.31
N GLU A 25 5.93 -2.71 10.04
CA GLU A 25 4.60 -2.23 9.66
C GLU A 25 4.73 -1.27 8.47
N LEU A 26 4.10 -1.62 7.34
CA LEU A 26 4.10 -0.79 6.13
C LEU A 26 3.65 0.63 6.45
N LYS A 27 4.49 1.62 6.18
CA LYS A 27 4.16 3.04 6.33
C LYS A 27 3.42 3.53 5.09
N TYR A 28 2.23 4.09 5.31
CA TYR A 28 1.40 4.66 4.24
C TYR A 28 1.49 6.18 4.22
N CYS A 29 1.72 6.75 3.05
CA CYS A 29 1.71 8.19 2.82
C CYS A 29 0.64 8.57 1.80
N SER A 30 -0.08 9.66 2.05
CA SER A 30 -1.04 10.20 1.09
C SER A 30 -0.31 10.86 -0.07
N LYS A 31 -0.69 10.51 -1.30
CA LYS A 31 -0.22 11.10 -2.54
C LYS A 31 -1.38 11.60 -3.37
N ASP A 32 -1.12 12.73 -4.02
CA ASP A 32 -2.08 13.45 -4.83
C ASP A 32 -1.64 13.46 -6.29
N MET A 33 -2.60 13.27 -7.20
CA MET A 33 -2.41 13.45 -8.64
C MET A 33 -3.60 14.18 -9.24
N VAL A 34 -3.33 15.03 -10.23
CA VAL A 34 -4.35 15.77 -10.96
C VAL A 34 -4.46 15.22 -12.37
N PHE A 35 -5.70 14.95 -12.78
CA PHE A 35 -6.05 14.43 -14.09
C PHE A 35 -7.10 15.34 -14.73
N ASP A 36 -7.15 15.33 -16.06
CA ASP A 36 -8.24 15.96 -16.78
C ASP A 36 -9.52 15.11 -16.66
N GLY A 37 -10.68 15.75 -16.74
CA GLY A 37 -11.97 15.09 -16.59
C GLY A 37 -12.65 15.38 -15.25
N LYS A 38 -13.78 14.71 -15.05
CA LYS A 38 -14.55 14.73 -13.79
C LYS A 38 -14.45 13.40 -13.08
N CYS A 39 -14.67 13.42 -11.77
CA CYS A 39 -14.79 12.21 -11.00
C CYS A 39 -15.97 11.38 -11.52
N PRO A 40 -15.73 10.11 -11.89
CA PRO A 40 -16.80 9.22 -12.31
C PRO A 40 -17.86 9.08 -11.22
N LEU A 41 -19.14 9.14 -11.61
CA LEU A 41 -20.28 8.99 -10.70
C LEU A 41 -20.28 7.57 -10.09
N GLY A 42 -20.38 7.46 -8.76
CA GLY A 42 -20.46 6.18 -8.03
C GLY A 42 -19.16 5.73 -7.36
N THR A 43 -19.01 4.42 -7.11
CA THR A 43 -17.87 3.82 -6.39
C THR A 43 -16.61 3.70 -7.27
N SER A 44 -16.34 4.70 -8.09
CA SER A 44 -15.21 4.69 -9.01
C SER A 44 -13.88 5.03 -8.32
N ARG A 45 -13.63 4.32 -7.21
CA ARG A 45 -12.30 4.19 -6.62
C ARG A 45 -11.35 3.47 -7.58
N PHE A 46 -11.89 2.64 -8.48
CA PHE A 46 -11.12 1.91 -9.49
C PHE A 46 -10.40 2.83 -10.47
N THR A 47 -11.04 3.90 -10.99
CA THR A 47 -10.36 4.76 -11.97
C THR A 47 -9.15 5.49 -11.37
N CYS A 48 -9.26 6.04 -10.15
CA CYS A 48 -8.10 6.64 -9.49
C CYS A 48 -7.05 5.59 -9.09
N LEU A 49 -7.47 4.37 -8.72
CA LEU A 49 -6.56 3.28 -8.37
C LEU A 49 -5.75 2.81 -9.60
N GLU A 50 -6.41 2.56 -10.72
CA GLU A 50 -5.80 2.17 -11.99
C GLU A 50 -4.83 3.25 -12.48
N GLU A 51 -5.23 4.52 -12.45
CA GLU A 51 -4.32 5.62 -12.82
C GLU A 51 -3.13 5.79 -11.87
N PHE A 52 -3.29 5.43 -10.60
CA PHE A 52 -2.17 5.35 -9.66
C PHE A 52 -1.25 4.17 -9.97
N LEU A 53 -1.81 2.99 -10.29
CA LEU A 53 -1.05 1.80 -10.67
C LEU A 53 -0.31 1.97 -12.01
N ASP A 54 -0.86 2.75 -12.94
CA ASP A 54 -0.20 3.06 -14.22
C ASP A 54 1.00 4.01 -14.05
N ARG A 55 0.99 4.86 -13.01
CA ARG A 55 2.03 5.88 -12.80
C ARG A 55 3.06 5.50 -11.74
N PHE A 56 2.68 4.69 -10.76
CA PHE A 56 3.56 4.21 -9.71
C PHE A 56 3.87 2.74 -9.90
N GLU A 57 5.06 2.30 -9.47
CA GLU A 57 5.39 0.87 -9.48
C GLU A 57 4.37 0.08 -8.65
N ALA A 58 4.13 -1.19 -9.03
CA ALA A 58 3.21 -2.08 -8.31
C ALA A 58 3.56 -2.22 -6.81
N SER A 59 4.82 -1.95 -6.44
CA SER A 59 5.32 -1.88 -5.06
C SER A 59 4.67 -0.77 -4.22
N ALA A 60 4.09 0.26 -4.84
CA ALA A 60 3.45 1.36 -4.13
C ALA A 60 2.11 0.98 -3.47
N MET A 61 1.50 -0.15 -3.86
CA MET A 61 0.27 -0.71 -3.25
C MET A 61 -0.77 0.36 -2.84
N PRO A 62 -1.28 1.16 -3.80
CA PRO A 62 -2.22 2.23 -3.51
C PRO A 62 -3.51 1.73 -2.85
N THR A 63 -3.94 2.41 -1.79
CA THR A 63 -5.15 2.14 -1.03
C THR A 63 -5.90 3.43 -0.67
N ARG A 64 -7.13 3.30 -0.15
CA ARG A 64 -7.98 4.42 0.30
C ARG A 64 -8.09 5.58 -0.71
N CYS A 65 -8.13 5.25 -2.00
CA CYS A 65 -8.24 6.21 -3.08
C CYS A 65 -9.55 7.00 -3.02
N ARG A 66 -9.44 8.31 -3.21
CA ARG A 66 -10.54 9.28 -3.26
C ARG A 66 -10.39 10.15 -4.51
N CYS A 67 -11.52 10.53 -5.09
CA CYS A 67 -11.58 11.45 -6.21
C CYS A 67 -12.33 12.72 -5.78
N GLN A 68 -11.80 13.87 -6.14
CA GLN A 68 -12.43 15.17 -5.95
C GLN A 68 -12.45 15.96 -7.25
N ASP A 69 -13.63 16.43 -7.68
CA ASP A 69 -13.74 17.35 -8.81
C ASP A 69 -13.05 18.67 -8.50
N LEU A 70 -12.33 19.20 -9.48
CA LEU A 70 -11.72 20.52 -9.47
C LEU A 70 -12.36 21.43 -10.53
N PRO A 71 -12.19 22.75 -10.42
CA PRO A 71 -12.55 23.68 -11.49
C PRO A 71 -11.85 23.35 -12.81
N SER A 72 -12.37 23.89 -13.91
CA SER A 72 -11.78 23.77 -15.25
C SER A 72 -11.69 22.34 -15.79
N HIS A 73 -12.70 21.51 -15.48
CA HIS A 73 -12.80 20.12 -15.98
C HIS A 73 -11.57 19.27 -15.62
N LYS A 74 -11.13 19.41 -14.38
CA LYS A 74 -10.06 18.61 -13.77
C LYS A 74 -10.58 17.86 -12.57
N ARG A 75 -9.85 16.84 -12.17
CA ARG A 75 -10.09 16.09 -10.93
C ARG A 75 -8.78 15.78 -10.22
N LYS A 76 -8.87 15.68 -8.91
CA LYS A 76 -7.79 15.27 -8.03
C LYS A 76 -8.05 13.86 -7.52
N CYS A 77 -7.11 12.96 -7.74
CA CYS A 77 -7.07 11.66 -7.10
C CYS A 77 -6.09 11.71 -5.93
N THR A 78 -6.54 11.27 -4.76
CA THR A 78 -5.72 11.13 -3.55
C THR A 78 -5.75 9.67 -3.11
N CYS A 79 -4.60 9.00 -3.09
CA CYS A 79 -4.45 7.62 -2.63
C CYS A 79 -3.35 7.54 -1.57
N ASP A 80 -3.49 6.60 -0.63
CA ASP A 80 -2.42 6.27 0.29
C ASP A 80 -1.54 5.19 -0.33
N ILE A 81 -0.24 5.44 -0.44
CA ILE A 81 0.73 4.49 -1.00
C ILE A 81 1.72 4.07 0.07
N VAL A 82 2.33 2.90 -0.11
CA VAL A 82 3.50 2.49 0.67
C VAL A 82 4.65 3.45 0.35
N CYS A 83 5.16 4.12 1.39
CA CYS A 83 6.26 5.09 1.27
C CYS A 83 7.46 4.71 2.15
N GLY A 84 7.37 3.60 2.87
CA GLY A 84 8.44 3.08 3.69
C GLY A 84 8.01 1.79 4.40
N VAL A 85 9.01 1.14 4.95
CA VAL A 85 8.93 0.10 5.97
C VAL A 85 9.46 0.69 7.28
#